data_AF-A0A8J6VEY5-F1
#
_entry.id   AF-A0A8J6VEY5-F1
#
_cell.length_a   1.000
_cell.length_b   1.000
_cell.length_c   1.000
_cell.angle_alpha   90.00
_cell.angle_beta   90.00
_cell.angle_gamma   90.00
#
_symmetry.space_group_name_H-M   'P 1'
#
loop_
_entity.id
_entity.type
_entity.pdbx_description
1 polymer ?
#
loop_
_entity_poly.entity_id
_entity_poly.type
_entity_poly.pdbx_seq_one_letter_code
_entity_poly.pdbx_strand_id
1 'polypeptide(L)'
;QSTLSQWFNLAGGTARILLRSLRDKAEQWWYFLDHPEVPPDNNLAERSLRLAVTKRKVSGGSRSMARFQDTANLLTVVQTCRRQGRSVIHFFEQALQSQLHSSQVAPSLIPHS
;
A
#
# COMPACT_ATOMS: atom_id res chain seq x y z
N GLN A 1 -19.42 -29.47 -15.31
CA GLN A 1 -18.10 -28.86 -15.54
C GLN A 1 -18.23 -27.37 -15.25
N SER A 2 -17.29 -26.77 -14.50
CA SER A 2 -17.35 -25.32 -14.22
C SER A 2 -17.12 -24.53 -15.51
N THR A 3 -17.90 -23.46 -15.71
CA THR A 3 -17.81 -22.57 -16.88
C THR A 3 -16.37 -22.07 -17.07
N LEU A 4 -15.64 -21.80 -15.98
CA LEU A 4 -14.23 -21.38 -16.02
C LEU A 4 -13.32 -22.41 -16.71
N SER A 5 -13.58 -23.71 -16.52
CA SER A 5 -12.78 -24.80 -17.12
C SER A 5 -12.92 -24.85 -18.64
N GLN A 6 -14.11 -24.54 -19.16
CA GLN A 6 -14.39 -24.49 -20.59
C GLN A 6 -13.64 -23.35 -21.26
N TRP A 7 -13.71 -22.14 -20.69
CA TRP A 7 -13.04 -20.95 -21.24
C TRP A 7 -11.52 -21.00 -21.08
N PHE A 8 -11.00 -21.70 -20.07
CA PHE A 8 -9.56 -21.79 -19.83
C PHE A 8 -8.78 -22.41 -20.99
N ASN A 9 -9.36 -23.46 -21.61
CA ASN A 9 -8.74 -24.16 -22.74
C ASN A 9 -8.84 -23.38 -24.07
N LEU A 10 -9.78 -22.43 -24.16
CA LEU A 10 -10.02 -21.61 -25.34
C LEU A 10 -9.29 -20.24 -25.26
N ALA A 11 -8.96 -19.78 -24.05
CA ALA A 11 -8.33 -18.50 -23.82
C ALA A 11 -6.82 -18.51 -24.16
N GLY A 12 -6.38 -17.54 -24.96
CA GLY A 12 -4.96 -17.25 -25.18
C GLY A 12 -4.36 -16.27 -24.15
N GLY A 13 -3.03 -16.19 -24.10
CA GLY A 13 -2.25 -15.13 -23.42
C GLY A 13 -2.87 -14.50 -22.16
N THR A 14 -3.20 -13.22 -22.24
CA THR A 14 -3.76 -12.40 -21.15
C THR A 14 -5.08 -12.95 -20.59
N ALA A 15 -5.97 -13.45 -21.45
CA ALA A 15 -7.25 -14.00 -21.01
C ALA A 15 -7.04 -15.23 -20.10
N ARG A 16 -6.03 -16.05 -20.39
CA ARG A 16 -5.68 -17.20 -19.53
C ARG A 16 -5.12 -16.78 -18.18
N ILE A 17 -4.38 -15.67 -18.11
CA ILE A 17 -3.88 -15.09 -16.86
C ILE A 17 -5.05 -14.57 -16.01
N LEU A 18 -6.00 -13.88 -16.63
CA LEU A 18 -7.21 -13.40 -15.95
C LEU A 18 -8.04 -14.56 -15.41
N LEU A 19 -8.32 -15.59 -16.23
CA LEU A 19 -9.06 -16.77 -15.78
C LEU A 19 -8.37 -17.51 -14.63
N ARG A 20 -7.03 -17.61 -14.67
CA ARG A 20 -6.26 -18.15 -13.56
C ARG A 20 -6.41 -17.30 -12.30
N SER A 21 -6.31 -15.98 -12.41
CA SER A 21 -6.49 -15.06 -11.28
C SER A 21 -7.90 -15.16 -10.68
N LEU A 22 -8.93 -15.23 -11.51
CA LEU A 22 -10.31 -15.39 -11.07
C LEU A 22 -10.52 -16.70 -10.30
N ARG A 23 -9.93 -17.80 -10.78
CA ARG A 23 -10.00 -19.10 -10.08
C ARG A 23 -9.20 -19.11 -8.79
N ASP A 24 -7.93 -18.71 -8.86
CA ASP A 24 -6.97 -18.87 -7.77
C ASP A 24 -7.12 -17.79 -6.67
N LYS A 25 -7.82 -16.68 -6.97
CA LYS A 25 -8.05 -15.56 -6.04
C LYS A 25 -9.52 -15.20 -5.88
N ALA A 26 -10.44 -16.11 -6.19
CA ALA A 26 -11.89 -15.88 -6.07
C ALA A 26 -12.28 -15.31 -4.70
N GLU A 27 -11.71 -15.80 -3.61
CA GLU A 27 -12.05 -15.27 -2.27
C GLU A 27 -11.72 -13.78 -2.10
N GLN A 28 -10.65 -13.29 -2.74
CA GLN A 28 -10.24 -11.88 -2.62
C GLN A 28 -11.13 -10.95 -3.44
N TRP A 29 -11.50 -11.39 -4.64
CA TRP A 29 -12.32 -10.60 -5.55
C TRP A 29 -13.78 -10.47 -5.08
N TRP A 30 -14.29 -11.45 -4.30
CA TRP A 30 -15.65 -11.48 -3.77
C TRP A 30 -15.73 -11.12 -2.27
N TYR A 31 -14.61 -10.73 -1.66
CA TYR A 31 -14.50 -10.46 -0.22
C TYR A 31 -15.54 -9.46 0.32
N PHE A 32 -15.89 -8.44 -0.47
CA PHE A 32 -16.87 -7.42 -0.10
C PHE A 32 -18.30 -7.97 0.10
N LEU A 33 -18.60 -9.18 -0.38
CA LEU A 33 -19.90 -9.82 -0.16
C LEU A 33 -20.06 -10.27 1.29
N ASP A 34 -18.97 -10.72 1.92
CA ASP A 34 -18.95 -11.10 3.33
C ASP A 34 -18.65 -9.90 4.25
N HIS A 35 -17.98 -8.88 3.69
CA HIS A 35 -17.52 -7.66 4.38
C HIS A 35 -18.03 -6.39 3.69
N PRO A 36 -19.30 -6.01 3.86
CA PRO A 36 -19.92 -4.88 3.16
C PRO A 36 -19.28 -3.51 3.46
N GLU A 37 -18.50 -3.40 4.53
CA GLU A 37 -17.68 -2.24 4.85
C GLU A 37 -16.50 -2.02 3.89
N VAL A 38 -16.11 -3.07 3.15
CA VAL A 38 -15.05 -3.00 2.15
C VAL A 38 -15.64 -2.72 0.77
N PRO A 39 -15.23 -1.64 0.08
CA PRO A 39 -15.73 -1.35 -1.27
C PRO A 39 -15.39 -2.46 -2.27
N PRO A 40 -16.22 -2.69 -3.31
CA PRO A 40 -15.96 -3.67 -4.37
C PRO A 40 -14.88 -3.19 -5.38
N ASP A 41 -14.02 -2.24 -4.97
CA ASP A 41 -12.97 -1.66 -5.80
C ASP A 41 -11.60 -1.66 -5.09
N ASN A 42 -10.54 -1.52 -5.88
CA ASN A 42 -9.17 -1.50 -5.39
C ASN A 42 -8.60 -0.07 -5.20
N ASN A 43 -9.46 0.96 -5.23
CA ASN A 43 -9.00 2.36 -5.30
C ASN A 43 -8.17 2.75 -4.08
N LEU A 44 -8.49 2.20 -2.90
CA LEU A 44 -7.73 2.47 -1.68
C LEU A 44 -6.32 1.89 -1.77
N ALA A 45 -6.16 0.63 -2.17
CA ALA A 45 -4.83 0.02 -2.25
C ALA A 45 -3.99 0.67 -3.37
N GLU A 46 -4.59 0.95 -4.53
CA GLU A 46 -3.90 1.65 -5.62
C GLU A 46 -3.40 3.04 -5.20
N ARG A 47 -4.25 3.84 -4.55
CA ARG A 47 -3.85 5.16 -4.02
C ARG A 47 -2.72 5.03 -3.00
N SER A 48 -2.76 3.99 -2.17
CA SER A 48 -1.72 3.69 -1.18
C SER A 48 -0.38 3.37 -1.83
N LEU A 49 -0.36 2.61 -2.91
CA LEU A 49 0.87 2.20 -3.59
C LEU A 49 1.43 3.25 -4.54
N ARG A 50 0.57 4.12 -5.10
CA ARG A 50 0.92 5.08 -6.16
C ARG A 50 2.12 5.95 -5.82
N LEU A 51 2.19 6.47 -4.59
CA LEU A 51 3.31 7.32 -4.18
C LEU A 51 4.65 6.55 -4.22
N ALA A 52 4.67 5.34 -3.67
CA ALA A 52 5.87 4.50 -3.65
C ALA A 52 6.32 4.10 -5.07
N VAL A 53 5.36 3.72 -5.93
CA VAL A 53 5.62 3.36 -7.33
C VAL A 53 6.17 4.55 -8.12
N THR A 54 5.54 5.72 -8.01
CA THR A 54 6.01 6.95 -8.66
C THR A 54 7.40 7.33 -8.17
N LYS A 55 7.63 7.29 -6.85
CA LYS A 55 8.93 7.59 -6.24
C LYS A 55 10.02 6.67 -6.78
N ARG A 56 9.76 5.35 -6.83
CA ARG A 56 10.68 4.36 -7.39
C ARG A 56 10.95 4.63 -8.87
N LYS A 57 9.92 4.93 -9.66
CA LYS A 57 10.04 5.19 -11.10
C LYS A 57 10.91 6.42 -11.37
N VAL A 58 10.66 7.53 -10.66
CA VAL A 58 11.39 8.79 -10.83
C VAL A 58 12.84 8.66 -10.32
N SER A 59 13.07 7.98 -9.20
CA SER A 59 14.40 7.89 -8.60
C SER A 59 15.24 6.72 -9.11
N GLY A 60 14.73 5.87 -10.00
CA GLY A 60 15.37 4.63 -10.45
C GLY A 60 15.47 3.51 -9.39
N GLY A 61 14.88 3.70 -8.20
CA GLY A 61 14.98 2.78 -7.08
C GLY A 61 16.36 2.76 -6.39
N SER A 62 16.60 1.74 -5.55
CA SER A 62 17.86 1.47 -4.86
C SER A 62 18.42 0.11 -5.29
N ARG A 63 19.72 -0.12 -5.16
CA ARG A 63 20.32 -1.47 -5.27
C ARG A 63 20.58 -2.13 -3.91
N SER A 64 20.44 -1.37 -2.82
CA SER A 64 20.59 -1.84 -1.45
C SER A 64 19.23 -1.97 -0.78
N MET A 65 19.02 -3.10 -0.11
CA MET A 65 17.80 -3.37 0.68
C MET A 65 17.64 -2.40 1.84
N ALA A 66 18.74 -2.02 2.52
CA ALA A 66 18.71 -1.05 3.61
C ALA A 66 18.12 0.30 3.15
N ARG A 67 18.60 0.82 2.01
CA ARG A 67 18.09 2.08 1.44
C ARG A 67 16.65 1.98 0.94
N PHE A 68 16.19 0.78 0.56
CA PHE A 68 14.77 0.55 0.27
C PHE A 68 13.94 0.63 1.54
N GLN A 69 14.41 0.04 2.64
CA GLN A 69 13.74 0.10 3.93
C GLN A 69 13.65 1.55 4.43
N ASP A 70 14.74 2.33 4.33
CA ASP A 70 14.73 3.75 4.71
C ASP A 70 13.69 4.55 3.90
N THR A 71 13.63 4.30 2.60
CA THR A 71 12.61 4.89 1.72
C THR A 71 11.20 4.48 2.16
N ALA A 72 10.99 3.21 2.48
CA ALA A 72 9.70 2.70 2.90
C ALA A 72 9.26 3.35 4.23
N ASN A 73 10.17 3.47 5.19
CA ASN A 73 9.92 4.12 6.48
C ASN A 73 9.50 5.60 6.30
N LEU A 74 10.22 6.34 5.45
CA LEU A 74 9.87 7.74 5.14
C LEU A 74 8.50 7.85 4.47
N LEU A 75 8.20 6.96 3.51
CA LEU A 75 6.90 6.94 2.85
C LEU A 75 5.76 6.60 3.82
N THR A 76 5.98 5.67 4.77
CA THR A 76 5.03 5.35 5.84
C THR A 76 4.68 6.59 6.65
N VAL A 77 5.68 7.35 7.11
CA VAL A 77 5.46 8.62 7.84
C VAL A 77 4.65 9.60 7.00
N VAL A 78 5.11 9.87 5.78
CA VAL A 78 4.48 10.85 4.86
C VAL A 78 3.03 10.48 4.58
N GLN A 79 2.76 9.21 4.24
CA GLN A 79 1.42 8.76 3.89
C GLN A 79 0.49 8.75 5.09
N THR A 80 0.98 8.37 6.26
CA THR A 80 0.20 8.35 7.50
C THR A 80 -0.17 9.76 7.94
N CYS A 81 0.79 10.70 7.97
CA CYS A 81 0.51 12.10 8.29
C CYS A 81 -0.52 12.70 7.32
N ARG A 82 -0.37 12.46 6.00
CA ARG A 82 -1.34 12.95 5.00
C ARG A 82 -2.74 12.38 5.22
N ARG A 83 -2.87 11.08 5.54
CA ARG A 83 -4.16 10.46 5.86
C ARG A 83 -4.81 11.05 7.11
N GLN A 84 -3.99 11.43 8.09
CA GLN A 84 -4.43 12.05 9.34
C GLN A 84 -4.68 13.57 9.22
N GLY A 85 -4.46 14.18 8.05
CA GLY A 85 -4.54 15.64 7.90
C GLY A 85 -3.45 16.41 8.65
N ARG A 86 -2.33 15.76 9.00
CA ARG A 86 -1.22 16.36 9.76
C ARG A 86 -0.12 16.85 8.84
N SER A 87 0.57 17.93 9.25
CA SER A 87 1.77 18.41 8.56
C SER A 87 2.92 17.41 8.71
N VAL A 88 3.42 16.93 7.57
CA VAL A 88 4.58 16.01 7.49
C VAL A 88 5.85 16.69 8.00
N ILE A 89 6.06 17.96 7.65
CA ILE A 89 7.27 18.71 8.04
C ILE A 89 7.30 18.91 9.55
N HIS A 90 6.18 19.32 10.14
CA HIS A 90 6.06 19.49 11.58
C HIS A 90 6.26 18.16 12.33
N PHE A 91 5.77 17.04 11.79
CA PHE A 91 6.03 15.72 12.37
C PHE A 91 7.52 15.38 12.41
N PHE A 92 8.25 15.63 11.31
CA PHE A 92 9.70 15.39 11.27
C PHE A 92 10.46 16.33 12.19
N GLU A 93 10.06 17.59 12.29
CA GLU A 93 10.62 18.55 13.24
C GLU A 93 10.49 18.03 14.68
N GLN A 94 9.29 17.64 15.10
CA GLN A 94 9.05 17.07 16.43
C GLN A 94 9.86 15.79 16.67
N ALA A 95 9.96 14.92 15.65
CA ALA A 95 10.74 13.70 15.75
C ALA A 95 12.23 14.01 15.96
N LEU A 96 12.81 14.93 15.19
CA LEU A 96 14.20 15.35 15.32
C LEU A 96 14.46 16.03 16.68
N GLN A 97 13.58 16.93 17.12
CA GLN A 97 13.71 17.60 18.42
C GLN A 97 13.70 16.59 19.58
N SER A 98 12.83 15.58 19.53
CA SER A 98 12.81 14.50 20.55
C SER A 98 14.09 13.66 20.61
N GLN A 99 14.82 13.54 19.49
CA GLN A 99 16.11 12.84 19.45
C GLN A 99 17.25 13.68 20.03
N LEU A 100 17.19 15.00 19.87
CA LEU A 100 18.20 15.94 20.36
C LEU A 100 18.00 16.31 21.84
N HIS A 101 16.76 16.33 22.31
CA HIS A 101 16.40 16.70 23.67
C HIS A 101 15.71 15.52 24.36
N SER A 102 16.43 14.83 25.24
CA SER A 102 15.95 13.63 25.96
C SER A 102 14.69 13.85 26.80
N SER A 103 14.29 15.09 27.06
CA SER A 103 13.09 15.46 27.81
C SER A 103 11.81 15.55 26.95
N GLN A 104 11.92 15.47 25.61
CA GLN A 104 10.76 15.56 24.71
C GLN A 104 10.31 14.18 24.23
N VAL A 105 8.99 13.95 24.21
CA VAL A 105 8.38 12.69 23.76
C VAL A 105 8.35 12.65 22.24
N ALA A 106 8.77 11.52 21.66
CA ALA A 106 8.71 11.30 20.21
C ALA A 106 7.27 11.33 19.69
N PRO A 107 6.99 12.00 18.56
CA PRO A 107 5.64 12.07 18.02
C PRO A 107 5.18 10.70 17.52
N SER A 108 3.98 10.29 17.90
CA SER A 108 3.38 9.02 17.45
C SER A 108 2.70 9.16 16.09
N LEU A 109 2.84 8.12 15.26
CA LEU A 109 2.02 7.91 14.05
C LEU A 109 0.69 7.20 14.36
N ILE A 110 0.59 6.54 15.51
CA ILE A 110 -0.64 5.88 15.96
C ILE A 110 -1.49 6.96 16.65
N PRO A 111 -2.72 7.23 16.19
CA PRO A 111 -3.61 8.16 16.86
C PRO A 111 -3.88 7.71 18.30
N HIS A 112 -3.83 8.65 19.25
CA HIS A 112 -4.36 8.43 20.59
C HIS A 112 -5.89 8.55 20.48
N SER A 113 -6.60 7.50 20.88
CA SER A 113 -8.07 7.46 20.90
C SER A 113 -8.63 8.30 22.04
#